data_AF-A0A293L3X1-F1
#
_entry.id   AF-A0A293L3X1-F1
#
_cell.length_a   1.000
_cell.length_b   1.000
_cell.length_c   1.000
_cell.angle_alpha   90.00
_cell.angle_beta   90.00
_cell.angle_gamma   90.00
#
_symmetry.space_group_name_H-M   'P 1'
#
loop_
_entity.id
_entity.type
_entity.pdbx_description
1 polymer ?
#
loop_
_entity_poly.entity_id
_entity_poly.type
_entity_poly.pdbx_seq_one_letter_code
_entity_poly.pdbx_strand_id
1 'polypeptide(L)'
;MTGLLQTLGIEHVRTTPYHPAANGLVERLHRHLNTALTASPDRTRWAENLPFALLGHRAAFRVDLGCSSADLVLGAPLRLPGDLIAPTRLSPRDPHVLADRLRDATASLRPVPPARLPAGRSSSTRTWTAVRTPTSARTLCDHPDTTIHRALPGLEPHPEDCPAGVAW
;
A
#
# COMPACT_ATOMS: atom_id res chain seq x y z
N MET A 1 37.93 -9.91 6.27
CA MET A 1 36.68 -10.05 5.49
C MET A 1 36.63 -9.03 4.33
N THR A 2 37.70 -8.94 3.53
CA THR A 2 37.86 -7.96 2.43
C THR A 2 38.41 -8.59 1.15
N GLY A 3 38.90 -9.83 1.20
CA GLY A 3 39.57 -10.47 0.05
C GLY A 3 38.69 -10.53 -1.20
N LEU A 4 37.41 -10.93 -1.08
CA LEU A 4 36.49 -10.97 -2.21
C LEU A 4 36.18 -9.58 -2.78
N LEU A 5 36.07 -8.56 -1.93
CA LEU A 5 35.75 -7.20 -2.35
C LEU A 5 36.93 -6.59 -3.11
N GLN A 6 38.16 -6.84 -2.64
CA GLN A 6 39.39 -6.41 -3.31
C GLN A 6 39.55 -7.07 -4.68
N THR A 7 39.27 -8.37 -4.82
CA THR A 7 39.33 -9.06 -6.12
C THR A 7 38.32 -8.52 -7.13
N LEU A 8 37.18 -8.03 -6.66
CA LEU A 8 36.13 -7.46 -7.51
C LEU A 8 36.26 -5.94 -7.69
N GLY A 9 37.25 -5.29 -7.06
CA GLY A 9 37.43 -3.83 -7.08
C GLY A 9 36.30 -3.06 -6.40
N ILE A 10 35.57 -3.68 -5.47
CA ILE A 10 34.41 -3.08 -4.79
C ILE A 10 34.87 -2.34 -3.54
N GLU A 11 34.54 -1.05 -3.46
CA GLU A 11 34.71 -0.26 -2.23
C GLU A 11 33.60 -0.58 -1.23
N HIS A 12 33.98 -0.97 -0.01
CA HIS A 12 33.03 -1.24 1.06
C HIS A 12 32.77 0.02 1.90
N VAL A 13 31.61 0.63 1.69
CA VAL A 13 31.14 1.74 2.53
C VAL A 13 30.38 1.19 3.74
N ARG A 14 30.77 1.60 4.95
CA ARG A 14 30.09 1.23 6.19
C ARG A 14 29.17 2.35 6.65
N THR A 15 27.95 2.00 7.02
CA THR A 15 27.02 2.91 7.70
C THR A 15 27.36 2.98 9.19
N THR A 16 27.20 4.15 9.81
CA THR A 16 27.34 4.30 11.26
C THR A 16 26.23 3.53 11.99
N PRO A 17 26.54 2.88 13.12
CA PRO A 17 25.51 2.22 13.92
C PRO A 17 24.51 3.25 14.46
N TYR A 18 23.25 2.85 14.64
CA TYR A 18 22.16 3.69 15.15
C TYR A 18 21.82 4.93 14.32
N HIS A 19 22.18 4.94 13.02
CA HIS A 19 21.84 6.03 12.10
C HIS A 19 20.93 5.55 10.95
N PRO A 20 19.60 5.42 11.17
CA PRO A 20 18.67 4.86 10.17
C PRO A 20 18.60 5.67 8.87
N ALA A 21 18.92 6.97 8.93
CA ALA A 21 18.95 7.83 7.74
C ALA A 21 20.02 7.40 6.72
N ALA A 22 21.13 6.79 7.15
CA ALA A 22 22.19 6.34 6.24
C ALA A 22 21.73 5.24 5.26
N ASN A 23 20.72 4.44 5.62
CA ASN A 23 20.25 3.34 4.80
C ASN A 23 18.77 3.47 4.38
N GLY A 24 18.22 4.68 4.48
CA GLY A 24 16.78 4.90 4.34
C GLY A 24 16.20 4.46 2.99
N LEU A 25 16.97 4.53 1.89
CA LEU A 25 16.50 4.05 0.58
C LEU A 25 16.32 2.54 0.53
N VAL A 26 17.27 1.79 1.10
CA VAL A 26 17.20 0.32 1.16
C VAL A 26 16.10 -0.13 2.12
N GLU A 27 15.95 0.55 3.25
CA GLU A 27 14.87 0.25 4.19
C GLU A 27 13.48 0.48 3.58
N ARG A 28 13.30 1.58 2.83
CA ARG A 28 12.05 1.83 2.08
C ARG A 28 11.81 0.77 1.01
N LEU A 29 12.85 0.34 0.30
CA LEU A 29 12.75 -0.74 -0.68
C LEU A 29 12.31 -2.04 0.00
N HIS A 30 12.95 -2.43 1.10
CA HIS A 30 12.59 -3.63 1.86
C HIS A 30 11.14 -3.58 2.34
N ARG A 31 10.66 -2.43 2.82
CA ARG A 31 9.27 -2.24 3.23
C ARG A 31 8.31 -2.48 2.07
N HIS A 32 8.56 -1.88 0.89
CA HIS A 32 7.74 -2.12 -0.30
C HIS A 32 7.69 -3.58 -0.70
N LEU A 33 8.85 -4.27 -0.69
CA LEU A 33 8.92 -5.69 -1.04
C LEU A 33 8.15 -6.56 -0.03
N ASN A 34 8.30 -6.29 1.26
CA ASN A 34 7.56 -7.01 2.30
C ASN A 34 6.05 -6.80 2.16
N THR A 35 5.60 -5.58 1.87
CA THR A 35 4.17 -5.30 1.62
C THR A 35 3.66 -6.05 0.40
N ALA A 36 4.41 -6.03 -0.72
CA ALA A 36 4.04 -6.75 -1.93
C ALA A 36 3.96 -8.27 -1.72
N LEU A 37 4.92 -8.85 -1.00
CA LEU A 37 4.92 -10.29 -0.68
C LEU A 37 3.81 -10.67 0.30
N THR A 38 3.49 -9.79 1.26
CA THR A 38 2.40 -10.04 2.23
C THR A 38 1.02 -9.97 1.59
N ALA A 39 0.87 -9.18 0.53
CA ALA A 39 -0.34 -9.10 -0.28
C ALA A 39 -0.54 -10.30 -1.23
N SER A 40 0.49 -11.15 -1.40
CA SER A 40 0.39 -12.36 -2.21
C SER A 40 -0.53 -13.41 -1.56
N PRO A 41 -1.35 -14.15 -2.33
CA PRO A 41 -2.26 -15.16 -1.79
C PRO A 41 -1.55 -16.27 -1.00
N ASP A 42 -0.38 -16.71 -1.48
CA ASP A 42 0.40 -17.78 -0.86
C ASP A 42 1.64 -17.22 -0.15
N ARG A 43 1.53 -16.96 1.15
CA ARG A 43 2.63 -16.40 1.96
C ARG A 43 3.80 -17.37 2.16
N THR A 44 3.55 -18.68 2.05
CA THR A 44 4.57 -19.74 2.16
C THR A 44 5.47 -19.83 0.94
N ARG A 45 4.95 -19.49 -0.25
CA ARG A 45 5.66 -19.52 -1.54
C ARG A 45 6.22 -18.14 -1.91
N TRP A 46 6.72 -17.40 -0.92
CA TRP A 46 7.22 -16.04 -1.12
C TRP A 46 8.36 -15.97 -2.16
N ALA A 47 9.21 -16.99 -2.22
CA ALA A 47 10.34 -17.04 -3.16
C ALA A 47 9.88 -17.08 -4.63
N GLU A 48 8.74 -17.73 -4.91
CA GLU A 48 8.16 -17.80 -6.25
C GLU A 48 7.46 -16.48 -6.64
N ASN A 49 6.96 -15.75 -5.65
CA ASN A 49 6.32 -14.45 -5.83
C ASN A 49 7.34 -13.29 -5.92
N LEU A 50 8.56 -13.50 -5.43
CA LEU A 50 9.62 -12.49 -5.38
C LEU A 50 9.98 -11.90 -6.75
N PRO A 51 10.16 -12.69 -7.84
CA PRO A 51 10.42 -12.14 -9.16
C PRO A 51 9.32 -11.19 -9.63
N PHE A 52 8.05 -11.49 -9.36
CA PHE A 52 6.91 -10.64 -9.72
C PHE A 52 6.87 -9.35 -8.89
N ALA A 53 7.14 -9.44 -7.58
CA ALA A 53 7.23 -8.26 -6.73
C ALA A 53 8.36 -7.31 -7.17
N LEU A 54 9.53 -7.87 -7.51
CA LEU A 54 10.66 -7.10 -8.04
C LEU A 54 10.36 -6.52 -9.42
N LEU A 55 9.67 -7.27 -10.29
CA LEU A 55 9.25 -6.79 -11.60
C LEU A 55 8.31 -5.59 -11.46
N GLY A 56 7.29 -5.70 -10.61
CA GLY A 56 6.37 -4.61 -10.30
C GLY A 56 7.10 -3.39 -9.76
N HIS A 57 8.04 -3.57 -8.83
CA HIS A 57 8.83 -2.46 -8.29
C HIS A 57 9.69 -1.75 -9.36
N ARG A 58 10.28 -2.52 -10.29
CA ARG A 58 11.13 -1.95 -11.37
C ARG A 58 10.31 -1.22 -12.42
N ALA A 59 9.14 -1.73 -12.76
CA ALA A 59 8.24 -1.14 -13.76
C ALA A 59 7.34 -0.02 -13.20
N ALA A 60 7.22 0.09 -11.88
CA ALA A 60 6.42 1.12 -11.24
C ALA A 60 6.99 2.52 -11.53
N PHE A 61 6.11 3.41 -12.00
CA PHE A 61 6.44 4.82 -12.19
C PHE A 61 6.70 5.48 -10.83
N ARG A 62 7.85 6.15 -10.71
CA ARG A 62 8.20 6.90 -9.51
C ARG A 62 8.10 8.38 -9.80
N VAL A 63 7.17 9.06 -9.12
CA VAL A 63 6.92 10.50 -9.30
C VAL A 63 8.18 11.32 -9.02
N ASP A 64 8.93 10.96 -7.98
CA ASP A 64 10.20 11.63 -7.62
C ASP A 64 11.24 11.61 -8.75
N LEU A 65 11.22 10.55 -9.57
CA LEU A 65 12.17 10.34 -10.67
C LEU A 65 11.60 10.75 -12.03
N GLY A 66 10.28 10.97 -12.12
CA GLY A 66 9.57 11.20 -13.39
C GLY A 66 9.59 10.01 -14.37
N CYS A 67 10.03 8.83 -13.94
CA CYS A 67 10.18 7.63 -14.76
C CYS A 67 10.22 6.36 -13.88
N SER A 68 10.21 5.18 -14.51
CA SER A 68 10.42 3.92 -13.80
C SER A 68 11.92 3.62 -13.59
N SER A 69 12.25 2.79 -12.59
CA SER A 69 13.64 2.36 -12.39
C SER A 69 14.17 1.56 -13.57
N ALA A 70 13.31 0.80 -14.26
CA ALA A 70 13.68 0.07 -15.47
C ALA A 70 13.99 1.03 -16.64
N ASP A 71 13.23 2.12 -16.77
CA ASP A 71 13.44 3.12 -17.82
C ASP A 71 14.82 3.77 -17.69
N LEU A 72 15.25 4.07 -16.46
CA LEU A 72 16.57 4.65 -16.19
C LEU A 72 17.73 3.72 -16.56
N VAL A 73 17.58 2.43 -16.33
CA VAL A 73 18.64 1.44 -16.57
C VAL A 73 18.68 0.99 -18.02
N LEU A 74 17.51 0.80 -18.64
CA LEU A 74 17.38 0.23 -19.98
C LEU A 74 17.18 1.29 -21.08
N GLY A 75 16.86 2.53 -20.71
CA GLY A 75 16.53 3.62 -21.65
C GLY A 75 15.19 3.46 -22.36
N ALA A 76 14.37 2.48 -21.97
CA ALA A 76 13.08 2.19 -22.59
C ALA A 76 12.11 1.54 -21.57
N PRO A 77 10.79 1.71 -21.75
CA PRO A 77 9.80 1.10 -20.88
C PRO A 77 9.82 -0.43 -20.97
N LEU A 78 9.75 -1.06 -19.79
CA LEU A 78 9.72 -2.52 -19.69
C LEU A 78 8.38 -3.07 -20.19
N ARG A 79 8.42 -4.03 -21.12
CA ARG A 79 7.22 -4.78 -21.52
C ARG A 79 6.90 -5.85 -20.50
N LEU A 80 5.76 -5.75 -19.85
CA LEU A 80 5.32 -6.73 -18.86
C LEU A 80 4.66 -7.93 -19.55
N PRO A 81 4.68 -9.13 -18.93
CA PRO A 81 3.96 -10.29 -19.47
C PRO A 81 2.47 -10.02 -19.73
N GLY A 82 1.85 -9.14 -18.93
CA GLY A 82 0.47 -8.70 -19.12
C GLY A 82 0.23 -7.83 -20.36
N ASP A 83 1.27 -7.17 -20.88
CA ASP A 83 1.18 -6.36 -22.11
C ASP A 83 1.28 -7.23 -23.37
N LEU A 84 1.94 -8.39 -23.24
CA LEU A 84 2.16 -9.34 -24.33
C LEU A 84 0.94 -10.23 -24.57
N ILE A 85 0.21 -10.53 -23.50
CA ILE A 85 -1.10 -11.15 -23.60
C ILE A 85 -2.02 -10.04 -24.08
N ALA A 86 -2.38 -10.06 -25.37
CA ALA A 86 -3.43 -9.18 -25.88
C ALA A 86 -4.56 -9.20 -24.85
N PRO A 87 -5.04 -8.05 -24.36
CA PRO A 87 -6.17 -8.08 -23.47
C PRO A 87 -7.19 -8.91 -24.22
N THR A 88 -7.62 -10.03 -23.63
CA THR A 88 -8.92 -10.57 -23.97
C THR A 88 -9.76 -9.33 -23.86
N ARG A 89 -10.15 -8.75 -25.02
CA ARG A 89 -11.15 -7.73 -25.02
C ARG A 89 -12.26 -8.50 -24.35
N LEU A 90 -12.45 -8.23 -23.06
CA LEU A 90 -13.76 -8.22 -22.48
C LEU A 90 -14.42 -7.18 -23.36
N SER A 91 -14.82 -7.58 -24.57
CA SER A 91 -15.94 -6.99 -25.28
C SER A 91 -16.91 -6.84 -24.14
N PRO A 92 -17.19 -5.58 -23.73
CA PRO A 92 -17.84 -5.32 -22.45
C PRO A 92 -18.98 -6.30 -22.43
N ARG A 93 -18.87 -7.30 -21.53
CA ARG A 93 -19.93 -8.29 -21.37
C ARG A 93 -21.11 -7.39 -21.12
N ASP A 94 -22.01 -7.35 -22.09
CA ASP A 94 -22.99 -6.28 -22.36
C ASP A 94 -23.19 -5.38 -21.12
N PRO A 95 -22.94 -4.06 -21.16
CA PRO A 95 -23.00 -3.18 -19.98
C PRO A 95 -24.22 -3.43 -19.07
N HIS A 96 -25.32 -3.89 -19.66
CA HIS A 96 -26.51 -4.38 -18.97
C HIS A 96 -26.25 -5.57 -18.04
N VAL A 97 -25.50 -6.61 -18.46
CA VAL A 97 -25.08 -7.76 -17.66
C VAL A 97 -24.21 -7.36 -16.46
N LEU A 98 -23.32 -6.37 -16.62
CA LEU A 98 -22.55 -5.85 -15.49
C LEU A 98 -23.47 -5.11 -14.50
N ALA A 99 -24.35 -4.27 -15.02
CA ALA A 99 -25.31 -3.53 -14.20
C ALA A 99 -26.28 -4.47 -13.47
N ASP A 100 -26.72 -5.56 -14.11
CA ASP A 100 -27.57 -6.59 -13.51
C ASP A 100 -26.83 -7.30 -12.38
N ARG A 101 -25.58 -7.74 -12.60
CA ARG A 101 -24.74 -8.35 -11.54
C ARG A 101 -24.49 -7.41 -10.37
N LEU A 102 -24.29 -6.12 -10.63
CA LEU A 102 -24.13 -5.11 -9.58
C LEU A 102 -25.44 -4.91 -8.81
N ARG A 103 -26.58 -4.90 -9.50
CA ARG A 103 -27.90 -4.81 -8.86
C ARG A 103 -28.18 -6.05 -8.00
N ASP A 104 -27.86 -7.25 -8.49
CA ASP A 104 -28.01 -8.49 -7.72
C ASP A 104 -27.09 -8.52 -6.49
N ALA A 105 -25.82 -8.14 -6.68
CA ALA A 105 -24.85 -8.08 -5.59
C ALA A 105 -25.24 -7.04 -4.53
N THR A 106 -25.70 -5.85 -4.94
CA THR A 106 -26.14 -4.80 -4.01
C THR A 106 -27.46 -5.14 -3.32
N ALA A 107 -28.39 -5.81 -4.00
CA ALA A 107 -29.62 -6.33 -3.38
C ALA A 107 -29.35 -7.37 -2.28
N SER A 108 -28.24 -8.11 -2.39
CA SER A 108 -27.81 -9.06 -1.35
C SER A 108 -27.24 -8.40 -0.09
N LEU A 109 -26.89 -7.10 -0.16
CA LEU A 109 -26.38 -6.35 0.97
C LEU A 109 -27.55 -5.79 1.79
N ARG A 110 -27.71 -6.24 3.02
CA ARG A 110 -28.65 -5.63 3.96
C ARG A 110 -27.98 -4.47 4.70
N PRO A 111 -28.43 -3.21 4.51
CA PRO A 111 -27.97 -2.11 5.34
C PRO A 111 -28.37 -2.38 6.79
N VAL A 112 -27.39 -2.37 7.69
CA VAL A 112 -27.65 -2.44 9.13
C VAL A 112 -28.03 -1.03 9.59
N PRO A 113 -29.21 -0.83 10.20
CA PRO A 113 -29.56 0.47 10.75
C PRO A 113 -28.50 0.92 11.76
N PRO A 114 -28.05 2.18 11.73
CA PRO A 114 -27.15 2.69 12.76
C PRO A 114 -27.85 2.52 14.11
N ALA A 115 -27.18 1.86 15.06
CA ALA A 115 -27.71 1.69 16.41
C ALA A 115 -28.02 3.08 16.98
N ARG A 116 -29.28 3.30 17.40
CA ARG A 116 -29.66 4.55 18.05
C ARG A 116 -28.96 4.58 19.41
N LEU A 117 -27.93 5.42 19.53
CA LEU A 117 -27.32 5.74 20.81
C LEU A 117 -28.40 6.34 21.72
N PRO A 118 -28.45 5.98 23.02
CA PRO A 118 -29.40 6.57 23.96
C PRO A 118 -29.22 8.09 23.97
N ALA A 119 -30.33 8.80 23.80
CA ALA A 119 -30.39 10.26 23.76
C ALA A 119 -30.04 10.83 25.13
N GLY A 120 -28.75 11.09 25.34
CA GLY A 120 -28.27 11.55 26.64
C GLY A 120 -26.77 11.72 26.71
N ARG A 121 -26.16 12.42 25.74
CA ARG A 121 -24.99 13.29 25.96
C ARG A 121 -24.60 14.01 24.66
N SER A 122 -24.24 15.27 24.85
CA SER A 122 -23.85 16.30 23.88
C SER A 122 -23.00 15.80 22.69
N SER A 123 -23.43 16.26 21.51
CA SER A 123 -22.73 16.52 20.25
C SER A 123 -21.33 15.92 20.01
N SER A 124 -21.26 14.92 19.11
CA SER A 124 -20.32 14.81 17.99
C SER A 124 -20.62 13.52 17.21
N THR A 125 -21.57 13.59 16.29
CA THR A 125 -22.08 12.40 15.58
C THR A 125 -21.13 12.00 14.46
N ARG A 126 -20.25 11.03 14.70
CA ARG A 126 -19.53 10.28 13.65
C ARG A 126 -20.33 9.03 13.31
N THR A 127 -21.13 9.08 12.25
CA THR A 127 -21.91 7.95 11.75
C THR A 127 -21.03 7.02 10.90
N TRP A 128 -20.92 5.76 11.31
CA TRP A 128 -20.31 4.69 10.50
C TRP A 128 -21.40 3.77 9.96
N THR A 129 -21.40 3.49 8.65
CA THR A 129 -22.24 2.45 8.04
C THR A 129 -21.45 1.16 7.91
N ALA A 130 -21.83 0.14 8.67
CA ALA A 130 -21.26 -1.21 8.55
C ALA A 130 -22.09 -2.04 7.56
N VAL A 131 -21.44 -2.58 6.53
CA VAL A 131 -22.02 -3.54 5.57
C VAL A 131 -21.46 -4.92 5.90
N ARG A 132 -22.34 -5.93 6.05
CA ARG A 132 -21.91 -7.33 6.21
C ARG A 132 -21.96 -8.06 4.88
N THR A 133 -20.86 -8.70 4.50
CA THR A 133 -20.79 -9.63 3.37
C THR A 133 -21.03 -11.07 3.84
N PRO A 134 -21.60 -11.95 3.00
CA PRO A 134 -21.88 -13.33 3.35
C PRO A 134 -20.68 -14.22 2.99
N THR A 135 -19.46 -13.92 3.46
CA THR A 135 -18.38 -14.92 3.46
C THR A 135 -17.37 -14.59 4.57
N SER A 136 -17.04 -15.63 5.33
CA SER A 136 -16.30 -15.66 6.60
C SER A 136 -14.99 -14.88 6.66
N ALA A 137 -14.85 -14.06 7.71
CA ALA A 137 -13.79 -14.15 8.74
C ALA A 137 -13.75 -12.83 9.53
N ARG A 138 -14.38 -12.83 10.71
CA ARG A 138 -14.17 -11.80 11.73
C ARG A 138 -12.78 -12.02 12.34
N THR A 139 -11.87 -11.08 12.14
CA THR A 139 -10.82 -10.83 13.13
C THR A 139 -10.99 -9.40 13.59
N LEU A 140 -11.63 -9.27 14.76
CA LEU A 140 -11.73 -8.05 15.53
C LEU A 140 -10.38 -7.88 16.24
N CYS A 141 -9.56 -6.94 15.78
CA CYS A 141 -8.45 -6.42 16.58
C CYS A 141 -8.84 -5.00 16.99
N ASP A 142 -9.22 -4.85 18.25
CA ASP A 142 -9.39 -3.55 18.89
C ASP A 142 -8.01 -2.90 19.03
N HIS A 143 -7.89 -1.65 18.57
CA HIS A 143 -6.92 -0.71 19.09
C HIS A 143 -7.67 0.58 19.43
N PRO A 144 -7.68 1.02 20.70
CA PRO A 144 -8.10 2.36 21.02
C PRO A 144 -6.99 3.34 20.63
N ASP A 145 -7.39 4.56 20.32
CA ASP A 145 -6.54 5.74 20.15
C ASP A 145 -5.82 5.90 18.81
N THR A 146 -6.55 6.42 17.83
CA THR A 146 -5.95 7.32 16.83
C THR A 146 -6.91 8.46 16.54
N THR A 147 -6.75 9.55 17.27
CA THR A 147 -7.39 10.85 17.02
C THR A 147 -6.89 11.40 15.69
N ILE A 148 -7.69 11.28 14.62
CA ILE A 148 -7.42 11.96 13.35
C ILE A 148 -7.79 13.43 13.50
N HIS A 149 -6.79 14.30 13.71
CA HIS A 149 -6.94 15.74 13.50
C HIS A 149 -7.13 15.99 12.00
N ARG A 150 -8.28 16.54 11.62
CA ARG A 150 -8.54 17.03 10.26
C ARG A 150 -7.92 18.41 10.14
N ALA A 151 -6.85 18.54 9.37
CA ALA A 151 -6.32 19.84 8.95
C ALA A 151 -7.38 20.56 8.10
N LEU A 152 -7.78 21.76 8.53
CA LEU A 152 -8.50 22.72 7.69
C LEU A 152 -7.47 23.44 6.80
N PRO A 153 -7.77 23.70 5.52
CA PRO A 153 -6.86 24.44 4.66
C PRO A 153 -6.99 25.95 4.95
N GLY A 154 -5.87 26.62 5.29
CA GLY A 154 -5.80 28.08 5.19
C GLY A 154 -5.31 28.89 6.39
N LEU A 155 -4.44 28.37 7.26
CA LEU A 155 -3.71 29.22 8.20
C LEU A 155 -2.28 28.67 8.40
N GLU A 156 -1.27 29.42 7.99
CA GLU A 156 0.13 29.09 8.26
C GLU A 156 0.43 29.25 9.77
N PRO A 157 1.16 28.31 10.40
CA PRO A 157 1.72 28.55 11.72
C PRO A 157 3.24 28.77 11.68
N HIS A 158 3.65 29.80 12.43
CA HIS A 158 5.01 30.15 12.83
C HIS A 158 5.73 29.00 13.59
N PRO A 159 7.07 29.07 13.72
CA PRO A 159 7.90 27.88 13.90
C PRO A 159 8.19 27.58 15.37
N GLU A 160 7.21 27.41 16.23
CA GLU A 160 7.42 26.88 17.59
C GLU A 160 6.22 26.03 17.99
N ASP A 161 6.31 24.71 17.78
CA ASP A 161 5.62 23.66 18.56
C ASP A 161 5.88 22.28 17.93
N CYS A 162 7.03 21.68 18.26
CA CYS A 162 7.38 20.32 17.88
C CYS A 162 7.48 19.48 19.17
N PRO A 163 6.51 18.61 19.51
CA PRO A 163 6.71 17.66 20.59
C PRO A 163 7.59 16.52 20.07
N ALA A 164 8.74 16.37 20.74
CA ALA A 164 9.68 15.30 20.55
C ALA A 164 9.04 13.94 20.87
N GLY A 165 9.32 12.96 20.00
CA GLY A 165 9.18 11.54 20.31
C GLY A 165 7.89 10.92 19.78
N VAL A 166 8.00 10.09 18.74
CA VAL A 166 7.93 8.63 18.87
C VAL A 166 8.80 8.03 17.77
N ALA A 167 9.84 7.32 18.19
CA ALA A 167 10.68 6.48 17.35
C ALA A 167 10.09 5.07 17.23
N TRP A 168 10.52 4.40 16.15
CA TRP A 168 10.33 2.99 15.74
C TRP A 168 9.12 2.70 14.84
#